data_AF-A0A0B5X843-F1
#
_entry.id   AF-A0A0B5X843-F1
#
_cell.length_a   1.000
_cell.length_b   1.000
_cell.length_c   1.000
_cell.angle_alpha   90.00
_cell.angle_beta   90.00
_cell.angle_gamma   90.00
#
_symmetry.space_group_name_H-M   'P 1'
#
loop_
_entity.id
_entity.type
_entity.pdbx_description
1 polymer ?
#
loop_
_entity_poly.entity_id
_entity_poly.type
_entity_poly.pdbx_seq_one_letter_code
_entity_poly.pdbx_strand_id
1 'polypeptide(L)'
;MKKRRSKKERQELLQQTIETNPFITDEDLAEKFQVSIQTVRLDRMELSIPELRERIKHVATKQHEEDVKSLPLEEVVGEIIDIELDRHAISIFEVKVEHVFKRNQIARGHHLFAQANSLAVAVIDEELALTAKSTIRYIRPVKLGERVVAKARVEDVENDKGRTVVKVRSFVGEELVFTGTFEMYRSSNYSEEGNNL
;
A
#
# COMPACT_ATOMS: atom_id res chain seq x y z
N MET A 1 -12.10 -47.53 18.98
CA MET A 1 -12.70 -46.20 19.27
C MET A 1 -11.63 -45.14 19.05
N LYS A 2 -11.80 -44.22 18.10
CA LYS A 2 -10.83 -43.12 17.88
C LYS A 2 -10.87 -42.18 19.10
N LYS A 3 -9.74 -42.06 19.79
CA LYS A 3 -9.55 -41.21 20.97
C LYS A 3 -9.90 -39.77 20.59
N ARG A 4 -10.86 -39.14 21.27
CA ARG A 4 -11.13 -37.70 21.15
C ARG A 4 -9.83 -36.97 21.50
N ARG A 5 -9.30 -36.18 20.57
CA ARG A 5 -8.11 -35.34 20.81
C ARG A 5 -8.36 -34.46 22.03
N SER A 6 -7.33 -34.26 22.84
CA SER A 6 -7.46 -33.36 23.99
C SER A 6 -7.72 -31.93 23.50
N LYS A 7 -8.38 -31.12 24.33
CA LYS A 7 -8.67 -29.71 24.01
C LYS A 7 -7.39 -28.96 23.62
N LYS A 8 -6.31 -29.18 24.37
CA LYS A 8 -5.01 -28.54 24.17
C LYS A 8 -4.38 -28.90 22.82
N GLU A 9 -4.30 -30.19 22.50
CA GLU A 9 -3.77 -30.64 21.19
C GLU A 9 -4.62 -30.13 20.02
N ARG A 10 -5.95 -30.06 20.20
CA ARG A 10 -6.86 -29.52 19.18
C ARG A 10 -6.61 -28.04 18.95
N GLN A 11 -6.42 -27.26 20.01
CA GLN A 11 -6.15 -25.82 19.94
C GLN A 11 -4.81 -25.53 19.25
N GLU A 12 -3.75 -26.27 19.59
CA GLU A 12 -2.44 -26.16 18.93
C GLU A 12 -2.54 -26.46 17.42
N LEU A 13 -3.23 -27.55 17.04
CA LEU A 13 -3.43 -27.90 15.63
C LEU A 13 -4.34 -26.92 14.89
N LEU A 14 -5.31 -26.32 15.59
CA LEU A 14 -6.21 -25.32 15.02
C LEU A 14 -5.43 -24.07 14.65
N GLN A 15 -4.54 -23.60 15.53
CA GLN A 15 -3.65 -22.48 15.25
C GLN A 15 -2.75 -22.77 14.04
N GLN A 16 -2.04 -23.91 14.04
CA GLN A 16 -1.19 -24.30 12.91
C GLN A 16 -1.97 -24.41 11.58
N THR A 17 -3.19 -24.95 11.62
CA THR A 17 -4.02 -25.09 10.42
C THR A 17 -4.42 -23.73 9.86
N ILE A 18 -4.75 -22.76 10.73
CA ILE A 18 -5.15 -21.41 10.32
C ILE A 18 -3.93 -20.60 9.87
N GLU A 19 -2.75 -20.80 10.45
CA GLU A 19 -1.49 -20.21 9.97
C GLU A 19 -1.14 -20.71 8.56
N THR A 20 -1.33 -22.01 8.29
CA THR A 20 -1.02 -22.61 6.99
C THR A 20 -2.06 -22.27 5.92
N ASN A 21 -3.35 -22.19 6.31
CA ASN A 21 -4.45 -21.83 5.41
C ASN A 21 -5.38 -20.81 6.10
N PRO A 22 -5.08 -19.51 6.02
CA PRO A 22 -5.86 -18.45 6.68
C PRO A 22 -7.33 -18.39 6.23
N PHE A 23 -7.61 -18.93 5.04
CA PHE A 23 -8.92 -18.91 4.39
C PHE A 23 -9.82 -20.09 4.78
N ILE A 24 -9.34 -21.02 5.59
CA ILE A 24 -10.14 -22.17 6.04
C ILE A 24 -11.36 -21.72 6.84
N THR A 25 -12.52 -22.32 6.57
CA THR A 25 -13.79 -21.97 7.23
C THR A 25 -13.94 -22.71 8.57
N ASP A 26 -14.84 -22.23 9.43
CA ASP A 26 -15.12 -22.93 10.69
C ASP A 26 -15.81 -24.28 10.43
N GLU A 27 -16.55 -24.40 9.33
CA GLU A 27 -17.17 -25.63 8.82
C GLU A 27 -16.09 -26.67 8.48
N ASP A 28 -15.09 -26.29 7.68
CA ASP A 28 -13.99 -27.18 7.30
C ASP A 28 -13.15 -27.60 8.51
N LEU A 29 -12.90 -26.66 9.44
CA LEU A 29 -12.20 -26.95 10.70
C LEU A 29 -13.01 -27.92 11.56
N ALA A 30 -14.33 -27.76 11.64
CA ALA A 30 -15.21 -28.63 12.41
C ALA A 30 -15.19 -30.07 11.85
N GLU A 31 -15.23 -30.21 10.53
CA GLU A 31 -15.08 -31.50 9.85
C GLU A 31 -13.70 -32.12 10.09
N LYS A 32 -12.62 -31.34 9.93
CA LYS A 32 -11.23 -31.79 10.14
C LYS A 32 -10.97 -32.26 11.57
N PHE A 33 -11.51 -31.57 12.56
CA PHE A 33 -11.33 -31.89 13.98
C PHE A 33 -12.41 -32.79 14.56
N GLN A 34 -13.44 -33.13 13.77
CA GLN A 34 -14.56 -33.99 14.18
C GLN A 34 -15.26 -33.43 15.43
N VAL A 35 -15.52 -32.12 15.42
CA VAL A 35 -16.20 -31.38 16.48
C VAL A 35 -17.32 -30.52 15.90
N SER A 36 -18.14 -29.90 16.74
CA SER A 36 -19.14 -28.93 16.25
C SER A 36 -18.48 -27.61 15.85
N ILE A 37 -19.11 -26.88 14.93
CA ILE A 37 -18.72 -25.51 14.56
C ILE A 37 -18.64 -24.61 15.81
N GLN A 38 -19.58 -24.78 16.76
CA GLN A 38 -19.56 -24.05 18.03
C GLN A 38 -18.29 -24.32 18.86
N THR A 39 -17.77 -25.56 18.83
CA THR A 39 -16.52 -25.91 19.52
C THR A 39 -15.33 -25.20 18.88
N VAL A 40 -15.26 -25.15 17.53
CA VAL A 40 -14.22 -24.41 16.80
C VAL A 40 -14.26 -22.92 17.13
N ARG A 41 -15.46 -22.32 17.17
CA ARG A 41 -15.64 -20.90 17.53
C ARG A 41 -15.16 -20.61 18.94
N LEU A 42 -15.51 -21.45 19.92
CA LEU A 42 -15.04 -21.32 21.30
C LEU A 42 -13.52 -21.42 21.40
N ASP A 43 -12.91 -22.42 20.75
CA ASP A 43 -11.45 -22.59 20.73
C ASP A 43 -10.76 -21.38 20.08
N ARG A 44 -11.30 -20.87 18.97
CA ARG A 44 -10.78 -19.66 18.32
C ARG A 44 -10.86 -18.43 19.22
N MET A 45 -11.98 -18.23 19.92
CA MET A 45 -12.14 -17.12 20.86
C MET A 45 -11.13 -17.20 22.00
N GLU A 46 -10.90 -18.39 22.57
CA GLU A 46 -9.90 -18.59 23.62
C GLU A 46 -8.47 -18.31 23.12
N LEU A 47 -8.17 -18.68 21.87
CA LEU A 47 -6.87 -18.40 21.23
C LEU A 47 -6.77 -17.00 20.62
N SER A 48 -7.79 -16.15 20.79
CA SER A 48 -7.85 -14.81 20.18
C SER A 48 -7.69 -14.81 18.66
N ILE A 49 -8.18 -15.87 17.98
CA ILE A 49 -8.09 -16.02 16.52
C ILE A 49 -9.27 -15.32 15.83
N PRO A 50 -9.01 -14.29 15.00
CA PRO A 50 -10.05 -13.51 14.31
C PRO A 50 -10.92 -14.34 13.36
N GLU A 51 -12.09 -13.80 13.06
CA GLU A 51 -13.03 -14.36 12.08
C GLU A 51 -12.46 -14.36 10.66
N LEU A 52 -12.98 -15.26 9.83
CA LEU A 52 -12.53 -15.47 8.46
C LEU A 52 -12.44 -14.14 7.68
N ARG A 53 -13.45 -13.27 7.82
CA ARG A 53 -13.46 -11.95 7.16
C ARG A 53 -12.29 -11.07 7.60
N GLU A 54 -11.99 -11.03 8.91
CA GLU A 54 -10.87 -10.26 9.46
C GLU A 54 -9.51 -10.89 9.10
N ARG A 55 -9.44 -12.22 9.00
CA ARG A 55 -8.24 -12.93 8.52
C ARG A 55 -7.96 -12.63 7.05
N ILE A 56 -9.00 -12.65 6.20
CA ILE A 56 -8.90 -12.26 4.79
C ILE A 56 -8.38 -10.83 4.67
N LYS A 57 -8.94 -9.92 5.47
CA LYS A 57 -8.50 -8.52 5.50
C LYS A 57 -7.02 -8.40 5.89
N HIS A 58 -6.57 -9.10 6.94
CA HIS A 58 -5.17 -9.10 7.35
C HIS A 58 -4.21 -9.65 6.29
N VAL A 59 -4.58 -10.73 5.59
CA VAL A 59 -3.75 -11.29 4.52
C VAL A 59 -3.68 -10.32 3.33
N ALA A 60 -4.80 -9.69 2.97
CA ALA A 60 -4.81 -8.65 1.95
C ALA A 60 -3.92 -7.45 2.34
N THR A 61 -4.00 -6.98 3.60
CA THR A 61 -3.13 -5.90 4.08
C THR A 61 -1.65 -6.31 4.10
N LYS A 62 -1.32 -7.54 4.50
CA LYS A 62 0.05 -8.05 4.48
C LYS A 62 0.65 -8.15 3.08
N GLN A 63 -0.14 -8.55 2.08
CA GLN A 63 0.32 -8.51 0.69
C GLN A 63 0.68 -7.07 0.28
N HIS A 64 -0.14 -6.09 0.64
CA HIS A 64 0.20 -4.68 0.39
C HIS A 64 1.45 -4.19 1.14
N GLU A 65 1.82 -4.78 2.29
CA GLU A 65 3.05 -4.45 3.04
C GLU A 65 4.33 -5.05 2.41
N GLU A 66 4.23 -6.18 1.72
CA GLU A 66 5.38 -6.84 1.04
C GLU A 66 5.60 -6.33 -0.40
N ASP A 67 4.67 -5.55 -0.95
CA ASP A 67 4.63 -5.13 -2.35
C ASP A 67 5.30 -3.77 -2.64
N VAL A 68 6.10 -3.17 -1.75
CA VAL A 68 6.84 -1.92 -2.05
C VAL A 68 8.34 -2.11 -1.81
N LYS A 69 9.10 -2.19 -2.91
CA LYS A 69 10.55 -2.48 -2.86
C LYS A 69 11.43 -1.23 -2.81
N SER A 70 10.96 -0.13 -3.40
CA SER A 70 11.76 1.10 -3.61
C SER A 70 11.74 2.08 -2.45
N LEU A 71 10.72 2.01 -1.59
CA LEU A 71 10.55 2.89 -0.45
C LEU A 71 9.76 2.16 0.64
N PRO A 72 10.17 2.20 1.91
CA PRO A 72 9.31 1.77 3.01
C PRO A 72 7.98 2.55 2.96
N LEU A 73 6.85 1.86 3.17
CA LEU A 73 5.51 2.48 3.19
C LEU A 73 5.44 3.68 4.14
N GLU A 74 6.20 3.66 5.23
CA GLU A 74 6.28 4.73 6.25
C GLU A 74 6.92 6.03 5.73
N GLU A 75 7.72 5.95 4.67
CA GLU A 75 8.39 7.10 4.07
C GLU A 75 7.54 7.76 2.97
N VAL A 76 6.42 7.14 2.59
CA VAL A 76 5.49 7.71 1.60
C VAL A 76 4.67 8.82 2.24
N VAL A 77 4.57 9.96 1.56
CA VAL A 77 3.77 11.08 2.04
C VAL A 77 2.29 10.81 1.77
N GLY A 78 1.53 10.63 2.84
CA GLY A 78 0.13 10.23 2.80
C GLY A 78 -0.04 8.75 3.08
N GLU A 79 -1.28 8.27 3.01
CA GLU A 79 -1.63 6.87 3.23
C GLU A 79 -1.81 6.19 1.87
N ILE A 80 -1.07 5.11 1.60
CA ILE A 80 -1.29 4.27 0.41
C ILE A 80 -2.58 3.48 0.59
N ILE A 81 -3.45 3.54 -0.41
CA ILE A 81 -4.75 2.86 -0.42
C ILE A 81 -4.73 1.66 -1.36
N ASP A 82 -3.99 1.76 -2.46
CA ASP A 82 -3.87 0.73 -3.48
C ASP A 82 -2.51 0.85 -4.17
N ILE A 83 -1.88 -0.27 -4.48
CA ILE A 83 -0.62 -0.31 -5.20
C ILE A 83 -0.52 -1.61 -5.99
N GLU A 84 -0.18 -1.47 -7.27
CA GLU A 84 0.23 -2.54 -8.16
C GLU A 84 1.54 -2.07 -8.82
N LEU A 85 2.64 -2.71 -8.42
CA LEU A 85 3.98 -2.36 -8.86
C LEU A 85 4.12 -2.34 -10.38
N ASP A 86 4.91 -1.38 -10.88
CA ASP A 86 5.13 -1.04 -12.28
C ASP A 86 3.83 -0.77 -13.09
N ARG A 87 2.69 -0.55 -12.42
CA ARG A 87 1.41 -0.27 -13.06
C ARG A 87 0.72 0.97 -12.51
N HIS A 88 0.22 0.94 -11.28
CA HIS A 88 -0.49 2.07 -10.68
C HIS A 88 -0.40 2.07 -9.16
N ALA A 89 -0.61 3.24 -8.56
CA ALA A 89 -0.73 3.37 -7.12
C ALA A 89 -1.65 4.54 -6.77
N ILE A 90 -2.25 4.48 -5.58
CA ILE A 90 -3.17 5.48 -5.06
C ILE A 90 -2.76 5.82 -3.63
N SER A 91 -2.61 7.11 -3.34
CA SER A 91 -2.47 7.60 -1.96
C SER A 91 -3.46 8.70 -1.62
N ILE A 92 -3.78 8.83 -0.34
CA ILE A 92 -4.62 9.89 0.21
C ILE A 92 -3.81 10.73 1.21
N PHE A 93 -3.91 12.04 1.07
CA PHE A 93 -3.27 13.01 1.95
C PHE A 93 -4.29 14.02 2.44
N GLU A 94 -4.46 14.13 3.76
CA GLU A 94 -5.31 15.14 4.37
C GLU A 94 -4.50 16.42 4.62
N VAL A 95 -5.00 17.55 4.13
CA VAL A 95 -4.35 18.85 4.33
C VAL A 95 -4.66 19.36 5.74
N LYS A 96 -3.66 19.35 6.62
CA LYS A 96 -3.72 19.85 7.99
C LYS A 96 -3.12 21.25 8.13
N VAL A 97 -3.18 21.82 9.33
CA VAL A 97 -2.78 23.21 9.63
C VAL A 97 -1.30 23.44 9.35
N GLU A 98 -0.47 22.43 9.59
CA GLU A 98 0.95 22.41 9.27
C GLU A 98 1.22 22.43 7.77
N HIS A 99 0.26 22.08 6.89
CA HIS A 99 0.48 22.03 5.45
C HIS A 99 0.20 23.37 4.74
N VAL A 100 -0.47 24.31 5.40
CA VAL A 100 -1.03 25.50 4.75
C VAL A 100 -0.37 26.82 5.15
N PHE A 101 -0.54 27.85 4.31
CA PHE A 101 -0.21 29.22 4.70
C PHE A 101 -1.24 29.78 5.67
N LYS A 102 -0.79 30.28 6.84
CA LYS A 102 -1.65 30.86 7.88
C LYS A 102 -2.63 31.93 7.36
N ARG A 103 -2.22 32.75 6.39
CA ARG A 103 -2.99 33.89 5.88
C ARG A 103 -4.25 33.52 5.10
N ASN A 104 -4.25 32.38 4.39
CA ASN A 104 -5.30 32.06 3.40
C ASN A 104 -5.67 30.57 3.37
N GLN A 105 -5.06 29.77 4.25
CA GLN A 105 -5.32 28.35 4.43
C GLN A 105 -5.13 27.54 3.13
N ILE A 106 -4.22 27.99 2.25
CA ILE A 106 -3.85 27.28 1.01
C ILE A 106 -2.67 26.34 1.30
N ALA A 107 -2.77 25.10 0.85
CA ALA A 107 -1.70 24.10 0.92
C ALA A 107 -0.46 24.60 0.18
N ARG A 108 0.70 24.43 0.80
CA ARG A 108 1.99 24.75 0.18
C ARG A 108 2.30 23.70 -0.88
N GLY A 109 2.74 24.15 -2.05
CA GLY A 109 2.91 23.26 -3.21
C GLY A 109 3.82 22.05 -2.97
N HIS A 110 4.85 22.20 -2.13
CA HIS A 110 5.76 21.11 -1.82
C HIS A 110 5.08 19.90 -1.16
N HIS A 111 3.94 20.07 -0.46
CA HIS A 111 3.22 18.93 0.12
C HIS A 111 2.53 18.08 -0.95
N LEU A 112 1.89 18.75 -1.92
CA LEU A 112 1.29 18.09 -3.10
C LEU A 112 2.37 17.41 -3.95
N PHE A 113 3.50 18.09 -4.15
CA PHE A 113 4.64 17.52 -4.83
C PHE A 113 5.20 16.31 -4.08
N ALA A 114 5.39 16.40 -2.76
CA ALA A 114 5.95 15.32 -1.96
C ALA A 114 5.05 14.07 -1.97
N GLN A 115 3.73 14.23 -1.86
CA GLN A 115 2.77 13.13 -2.05
C GLN A 115 2.92 12.49 -3.43
N ALA A 116 2.91 13.30 -4.50
CA ALA A 116 3.00 12.77 -5.85
C ALA A 116 4.36 12.09 -6.14
N ASN A 117 5.45 12.68 -5.64
CA ASN A 117 6.80 12.18 -5.85
C ASN A 117 7.03 10.88 -5.11
N SER A 118 6.69 10.81 -3.82
CA SER A 118 6.83 9.59 -3.03
C SER A 118 5.96 8.45 -3.58
N LEU A 119 4.75 8.75 -4.04
CA LEU A 119 3.90 7.75 -4.72
C LEU A 119 4.50 7.28 -6.05
N ALA A 120 5.13 8.17 -6.82
CA ALA A 120 5.81 7.82 -8.06
C ALA A 120 7.08 6.98 -7.83
N VAL A 121 7.75 7.13 -6.68
CA VAL A 121 8.83 6.23 -6.26
C VAL A 121 8.25 4.88 -5.88
N ALA A 122 7.27 4.85 -4.98
CA ALA A 122 6.70 3.62 -4.41
C ALA A 122 6.14 2.65 -5.46
N VAL A 123 5.56 3.15 -6.56
CA VAL A 123 5.00 2.28 -7.62
C VAL A 123 6.06 1.55 -8.45
N ILE A 124 7.35 1.90 -8.33
CA ILE A 124 8.42 1.26 -9.10
C ILE A 124 8.87 -0.04 -8.44
N ASP A 125 8.88 -1.14 -9.20
CA ASP A 125 9.31 -2.47 -8.75
C ASP A 125 10.85 -2.61 -8.72
N GLU A 126 11.53 -1.81 -7.91
CA GLU A 126 12.99 -1.83 -7.84
C GLU A 126 13.48 -1.43 -6.45
N GLU A 127 14.60 -1.97 -5.97
CA GLU A 127 15.15 -1.59 -4.66
C GLU A 127 15.59 -0.11 -4.61
N LEU A 128 16.08 0.42 -5.73
CA LEU A 128 16.48 1.82 -5.84
C LEU A 128 15.73 2.49 -6.99
N ALA A 129 14.85 3.42 -6.64
CA ALA A 129 14.18 4.29 -7.58
C ALA A 129 14.39 5.77 -7.21
N LEU A 130 14.86 6.57 -8.17
CA LEU A 130 15.18 7.99 -7.96
C LEU A 130 14.48 8.86 -8.98
N THR A 131 13.94 10.00 -8.54
CA THR A 131 13.34 10.97 -9.46
C THR A 131 14.43 11.73 -10.21
N ALA A 132 14.53 11.53 -11.53
CA ALA A 132 15.47 12.22 -12.42
C ALA A 132 14.99 13.65 -12.74
N LYS A 133 13.71 13.75 -13.06
CA LYS A 133 13.08 14.97 -13.56
C LYS A 133 11.59 14.90 -13.28
N SER A 134 10.99 16.04 -12.97
CA SER A 134 9.54 16.16 -12.87
C SER A 134 9.07 17.38 -13.64
N THR A 135 7.90 17.26 -14.27
CA THR A 135 7.16 18.39 -14.86
C THR A 135 5.79 18.40 -14.22
N ILE A 136 5.49 19.46 -13.47
CA ILE A 136 4.29 19.53 -12.62
C ILE A 136 3.45 20.76 -12.94
N ARG A 137 2.14 20.66 -12.68
CA ARG A 137 1.19 21.77 -12.76
C ARG A 137 0.28 21.77 -11.55
N TYR A 138 0.21 22.91 -10.88
CA TYR A 138 -0.79 23.22 -9.86
C TYR A 138 -1.99 23.86 -10.56
N ILE A 139 -3.12 23.14 -10.60
CA ILE A 139 -4.29 23.52 -11.39
C ILE A 139 -5.24 24.37 -10.57
N ARG A 140 -5.47 23.96 -9.31
CA ARG A 140 -6.35 24.64 -8.36
C ARG A 140 -5.69 24.71 -6.99
N PRO A 141 -5.85 25.81 -6.23
CA PRO A 141 -5.43 25.85 -4.83
C PRO A 141 -6.17 24.81 -4.01
N VAL A 142 -5.42 23.98 -3.27
CA VAL A 142 -5.96 23.05 -2.27
C VAL A 142 -6.02 23.74 -0.92
N LYS A 143 -7.06 23.46 -0.14
CA LYS A 143 -7.39 24.13 1.13
C LYS A 143 -7.24 23.21 2.34
N LEU A 144 -7.10 23.83 3.52
CA LEU A 144 -7.16 23.14 4.81
C LEU A 144 -8.41 22.25 4.91
N GLY A 145 -8.25 21.02 5.37
CA GLY A 145 -9.32 20.03 5.53
C GLY A 145 -9.67 19.26 4.26
N GLU A 146 -9.14 19.64 3.10
CA GLU A 146 -9.35 18.86 1.88
C GLU A 146 -8.51 17.57 1.90
N ARG A 147 -9.10 16.50 1.37
CA ARG A 147 -8.43 15.21 1.16
C ARG A 147 -7.99 15.11 -0.30
N VAL A 148 -6.69 15.02 -0.51
CA VAL A 148 -6.07 14.92 -1.82
C VAL A 148 -5.81 13.45 -2.15
N VAL A 149 -6.49 12.96 -3.18
CA VAL A 149 -6.31 11.61 -3.71
C VAL A 149 -5.33 11.68 -4.88
N ALA A 150 -4.10 11.21 -4.70
CA ALA A 150 -3.11 11.09 -5.77
C ALA A 150 -3.22 9.72 -6.44
N LYS A 151 -3.23 9.70 -7.77
CA LYS A 151 -3.24 8.48 -8.58
C LYS A 151 -2.03 8.49 -9.49
N ALA A 152 -1.10 7.57 -9.26
CA ALA A 152 0.06 7.34 -10.10
C ALA A 152 -0.24 6.23 -11.11
N ARG A 153 0.25 6.38 -12.33
CA ARG A 153 0.21 5.36 -13.39
C ARG A 153 1.54 5.37 -14.12
N VAL A 154 2.12 4.19 -14.31
CA VAL A 154 3.30 4.00 -15.16
C VAL A 154 2.84 4.04 -16.61
N GLU A 155 3.34 5.00 -17.39
CA GLU A 155 2.98 5.18 -18.81
C GLU A 155 4.01 4.53 -19.75
N ASP A 156 5.29 4.48 -19.34
CA ASP A 156 6.37 3.94 -20.15
C ASP A 156 7.44 3.30 -19.25
N VAL A 157 7.82 2.07 -19.56
CA VAL A 157 8.87 1.31 -18.86
C VAL A 157 10.03 1.20 -19.84
N GLU A 158 11.17 1.81 -19.50
CA GLU A 158 12.37 1.85 -20.34
C GLU A 158 12.19 2.60 -21.67
N ASN A 159 11.99 3.91 -21.60
CA ASN A 159 12.19 4.75 -22.78
C ASN A 159 13.64 4.66 -23.28
N ASP A 160 13.94 5.22 -24.47
CA ASP A 160 15.28 5.22 -25.11
C ASP A 160 16.45 5.68 -24.21
N LYS A 161 16.16 6.26 -23.04
CA LYS A 161 17.13 6.75 -22.04
C LYS A 161 17.18 5.89 -20.77
N GLY A 162 16.56 4.71 -20.76
CA GLY A 162 16.49 3.82 -19.60
C GLY A 162 15.68 4.39 -18.42
N ARG A 163 14.73 5.30 -18.67
CA ARG A 163 13.89 5.92 -17.63
C ARG A 163 12.48 5.35 -17.66
N THR A 164 11.89 5.23 -16.48
CA THR A 164 10.46 4.90 -16.32
C THR A 164 9.67 6.19 -16.16
N VAL A 165 8.58 6.36 -16.91
CA VAL A 165 7.74 7.55 -16.85
C VAL A 165 6.49 7.26 -16.05
N VAL A 166 6.33 7.97 -14.93
CA VAL A 166 5.15 7.88 -14.07
C VAL A 166 4.35 9.16 -14.16
N LYS A 167 3.05 9.06 -14.45
CA LYS A 167 2.13 10.18 -14.43
C LYS A 167 1.27 10.15 -13.20
N VAL A 168 1.26 11.26 -12.49
CA VAL A 168 0.46 11.44 -11.28
C VAL A 168 -0.62 12.49 -11.54
N ARG A 169 -1.84 12.18 -11.14
CA ARG A 169 -2.99 13.09 -11.13
C ARG A 169 -3.58 13.09 -9.73
N SER A 170 -3.69 14.27 -9.12
CA SER A 170 -4.26 14.41 -7.78
C SER A 170 -5.58 15.15 -7.83
N PHE A 171 -6.53 14.66 -7.05
CA PHE A 171 -7.91 15.12 -7.03
C PHE A 171 -8.38 15.48 -5.63
N VAL A 172 -9.30 16.44 -5.54
CA VAL A 172 -10.12 16.67 -4.35
C VAL A 172 -11.57 16.44 -4.78
N GLY A 173 -12.19 15.38 -4.26
CA GLY A 173 -13.43 14.86 -4.85
C GLY A 173 -13.19 14.44 -6.30
N GLU A 174 -13.91 15.05 -7.25
CA GLU A 174 -13.76 14.81 -8.69
C GLU A 174 -12.89 15.87 -9.40
N GLU A 175 -12.51 16.95 -8.70
CA GLU A 175 -11.76 18.05 -9.30
C GLU A 175 -10.26 17.75 -9.37
N LEU A 176 -9.67 17.88 -10.55
CA LEU A 176 -8.23 17.75 -10.73
C LEU A 176 -7.51 19.00 -10.18
N VAL A 177 -6.69 18.82 -9.14
CA VAL A 177 -6.00 19.93 -8.45
C VAL A 177 -4.50 20.00 -8.77
N PHE A 178 -3.89 18.86 -9.08
CA PHE A 178 -2.47 18.74 -9.40
C PHE A 178 -2.25 17.66 -10.45
N THR A 179 -1.26 17.86 -11.31
CA THR A 179 -0.76 16.79 -12.19
C THR A 179 0.74 16.90 -12.36
N GLY A 180 1.42 15.76 -12.46
CA GLY A 180 2.84 15.70 -12.71
C GLY A 180 3.22 14.52 -13.59
N THR A 181 4.26 14.70 -14.38
CA THR A 181 4.98 13.61 -15.06
C THR A 181 6.36 13.52 -14.44
N PHE A 182 6.72 12.34 -13.96
CA PHE A 182 7.96 12.04 -13.26
C PHE A 182 8.76 11.04 -14.09
N GLU A 183 9.97 11.42 -14.45
CA GLU A 183 10.95 10.53 -15.06
C GLU A 183 11.79 9.92 -13.93
N MET A 184 11.78 8.60 -13.82
CA MET A 184 12.37 7.83 -12.74
C MET A 184 13.57 7.01 -13.25
N TYR A 185 14.65 7.03 -12.48
CA TYR A 185 15.79 6.11 -12.62
C TYR A 185 15.54 4.84 -11.81
N ARG A 186 16.04 3.70 -12.32
CA ARG A 186 16.05 2.38 -11.68
C ARG A 186 17.48 1.86 -11.59
N SER A 187 17.81 1.10 -10.55
CA SER A 187 19.14 0.50 -10.35
C SER A 187 19.62 -0.39 -11.51
N SER A 188 18.71 -1.06 -12.21
CA SER A 188 19.03 -1.88 -13.38
C SER A 188 19.76 -1.11 -14.50
N ASN A 189 19.60 0.21 -14.56
CA ASN A 189 20.28 1.10 -15.51
C ASN A 189 21.38 1.96 -14.87
N TYR A 190 21.72 1.72 -13.60
CA TYR A 190 22.73 2.47 -12.86
C TYR A 190 24.14 1.93 -13.16
N SER A 191 24.52 1.92 -14.44
CA SER A 191 25.91 1.70 -14.86
C SER A 191 26.65 3.03 -14.88
N GLU A 192 27.42 3.30 -13.81
CA GLU A 192 28.62 4.16 -13.65
C GLU A 192 28.74 5.56 -14.31
N GLU A 193 27.78 6.08 -15.08
CA GLU A 193 27.92 7.42 -15.69
C GLU A 193 27.59 8.57 -14.72
N GLY A 194 27.03 8.29 -13.55
CA GLY A 194 26.61 9.29 -12.56
C GLY A 194 27.70 9.81 -11.62
N ASN A 195 28.95 9.36 -11.73
CA ASN A 195 30.00 9.65 -10.74
C ASN A 195 30.88 10.88 -11.04
N ASN A 196 30.40 11.80 -11.89
CA ASN A 196 31.07 13.08 -12.14
C ASN A 196 30.11 14.25 -11.88
N LEU A 197 29.94 14.61 -10.61
CA LEU A 197 29.54 15.96 -10.18
C LEU A 197 30.42 16.39 -9.01
#